data_AF-A0A924P108-F1
#
_entry.id   AF-A0A924P108-F1
#
_cell.length_a   1.000
_cell.length_b   1.000
_cell.length_c   1.000
_cell.angle_alpha   90.00
_cell.angle_beta   90.00
_cell.angle_gamma   90.00
#
_symmetry.space_group_name_H-M   'P 1'
#
loop_
_entity.id
_entity.type
_entity.pdbx_description
1 polymer ?
#
loop_
_entity_poly.entity_id
_entity_poly.type
_entity_poly.pdbx_seq_one_letter_code
_entity_poly.pdbx_strand_id
1 'polypeptide(L)'
;MSKHRVTAASIALAFSASPAFAVAPAGVTPATSAARIGLLPAASFRLADGKCADCATVKQALWYFKDEVLAVPHTGQAMSGYTPGADAISDVKQWAASAEAATLAHPGLVWLGAPQLLDDVTLAPGARQVRSADGSTGDLLLVPKIASNLSYWDAKTSAFFDKRPLRMRGEVKRVGGHDAFVARTVWPKDFALDSATMESRPLGPQETLQTFVQERGG
;
A
#
# COMPACT_ATOMS: atom_id res chain seq x y z
N MET A 1 -73.88 23.18 -24.59
CA MET A 1 -72.73 23.87 -23.96
C MET A 1 -72.20 22.96 -22.84
N SER A 2 -71.28 22.05 -23.16
CA SER A 2 -70.69 21.11 -22.19
C SER A 2 -69.23 21.51 -21.96
N LYS A 3 -68.87 21.79 -20.70
CA LYS A 3 -67.53 22.25 -20.30
C LYS A 3 -66.61 21.05 -20.10
N HIS A 4 -65.60 20.88 -20.96
CA HIS A 4 -64.54 19.91 -20.74
C HIS A 4 -63.50 20.48 -19.76
N ARG A 5 -63.30 19.80 -18.63
CA ARG A 5 -62.15 20.02 -17.72
C ARG A 5 -60.97 19.20 -18.24
N VAL A 6 -59.85 19.87 -18.52
CA VAL A 6 -58.58 19.23 -18.84
C VAL A 6 -57.79 19.08 -17.54
N THR A 7 -57.53 17.83 -17.15
CA THR A 7 -56.65 17.49 -16.02
C THR A 7 -55.23 17.37 -16.55
N ALA A 8 -54.32 18.25 -16.12
CA ALA A 8 -52.91 18.17 -16.47
C ALA A 8 -52.24 17.05 -15.68
N ALA A 9 -51.76 16.01 -16.38
CA ALA A 9 -50.95 14.95 -15.81
C ALA A 9 -49.47 15.37 -15.88
N SER A 10 -48.87 15.64 -14.71
CA SER A 10 -47.43 15.88 -14.60
C SER A 10 -46.68 14.57 -14.79
N ILE A 11 -45.98 14.43 -15.92
CA ILE A 11 -45.04 13.34 -16.17
C ILE A 11 -43.75 13.67 -15.40
N ALA A 12 -43.51 12.96 -14.29
CA ALA A 12 -42.22 12.98 -13.63
C ALA A 12 -41.20 12.25 -14.52
N LEU A 13 -40.25 13.00 -15.10
CA LEU A 13 -39.09 12.39 -15.74
C LEU A 13 -38.23 11.72 -14.66
N ALA A 14 -38.28 10.39 -14.61
CA ALA A 14 -37.27 9.61 -13.91
C ALA A 14 -35.94 9.82 -14.65
N PHE A 15 -35.00 10.52 -14.01
CA PHE A 15 -33.61 10.53 -14.45
C PHE A 15 -33.05 9.11 -14.28
N SER A 16 -32.98 8.38 -15.39
CA SER A 16 -32.19 7.16 -15.50
C SER A 16 -30.73 7.53 -15.24
N ALA A 17 -30.21 7.20 -14.05
CA ALA A 17 -28.78 7.28 -13.81
C ALA A 17 -28.08 6.37 -14.81
N SER A 18 -27.34 6.95 -15.75
CA SER A 18 -26.47 6.20 -16.64
C SER A 18 -25.57 5.29 -15.79
N PRO A 19 -25.32 4.04 -16.20
CA PRO A 19 -24.32 3.21 -15.53
C PRO A 19 -23.00 3.99 -15.61
N ALA A 20 -22.45 4.34 -14.45
CA ALA A 20 -21.12 4.92 -14.37
C ALA A 20 -20.18 3.94 -15.09
N PHE A 21 -19.53 4.39 -16.15
CA PHE A 21 -18.46 3.61 -16.77
C PHE A 21 -17.44 3.34 -15.67
N ALA A 22 -17.22 2.06 -15.39
CA ALA A 22 -16.23 1.61 -14.45
C ALA A 22 -14.84 2.01 -14.96
N VAL A 23 -14.16 2.86 -14.20
CA VAL A 23 -12.90 3.51 -14.56
C VAL A 23 -11.87 3.16 -13.50
N ALA A 24 -10.63 2.90 -13.94
CA ALA A 24 -9.50 2.77 -13.02
C ALA A 24 -9.37 4.06 -12.18
N PRO A 25 -9.12 3.98 -10.88
CA PRO A 25 -8.90 5.16 -10.06
C PRO A 25 -7.77 6.03 -10.63
N ALA A 26 -7.96 7.35 -10.64
CA ALA A 26 -6.87 8.26 -10.94
C ALA A 26 -5.80 8.20 -9.84
N GLY A 27 -4.53 8.48 -10.19
CA GLY A 27 -3.43 8.53 -9.23
C GLY A 27 -2.75 7.19 -8.93
N VAL A 28 -3.02 6.15 -9.72
CA VAL A 28 -2.27 4.88 -9.62
C VAL A 28 -0.83 5.08 -10.10
N THR A 29 0.14 4.67 -9.28
CA THR A 29 1.57 4.77 -9.57
C THR A 29 2.28 3.44 -9.32
N PRO A 30 3.47 3.20 -9.89
CA PRO A 30 4.30 2.06 -9.52
C PRO A 30 4.60 2.04 -8.00
N ALA A 31 4.72 0.86 -7.41
CA ALA A 31 4.99 0.72 -5.98
C ALA A 31 6.36 1.28 -5.53
N THR A 32 7.28 1.47 -6.47
CA THR A 32 8.59 2.13 -6.28
C THR A 32 8.55 3.64 -6.44
N SER A 33 7.40 4.22 -6.82
CA SER A 33 7.21 5.68 -6.89
C SER A 33 6.85 6.32 -5.55
N ALA A 34 6.78 5.52 -4.47
CA ALA A 34 6.65 6.06 -3.12
C ALA A 34 7.83 6.96 -2.74
N ALA A 35 7.72 7.75 -1.67
CA ALA A 35 8.86 8.53 -1.19
C ALA A 35 10.01 7.62 -0.69
N ARG A 36 9.66 6.56 0.06
CA ARG A 36 10.63 5.67 0.72
C ARG A 36 10.21 4.20 0.69
N ILE A 37 11.21 3.33 0.72
CA ILE A 37 11.09 1.90 1.06
C ILE A 37 11.96 1.69 2.30
N GLY A 38 11.31 1.52 3.46
CA GLY A 38 11.98 1.55 4.75
C GLY A 38 12.77 2.85 4.96
N LEU A 39 14.05 2.72 5.29
CA LEU A 39 14.95 3.85 5.50
C LEU A 39 15.63 4.35 4.21
N LEU A 40 15.27 3.86 3.03
CA LEU A 40 15.91 4.23 1.76
C LEU A 40 14.93 4.94 0.83
N PRO A 41 15.37 5.87 -0.04
CA PRO A 41 14.51 6.48 -1.06
C PRO A 41 13.93 5.39 -1.98
N ALA A 42 12.64 5.41 -2.29
CA ALA A 42 12.09 4.34 -3.15
C ALA A 42 12.65 4.39 -4.58
N ALA A 43 13.05 5.58 -5.04
CA ALA A 43 13.65 5.81 -6.36
C ALA A 43 15.03 5.14 -6.54
N SER A 44 15.67 4.65 -5.48
CA SER A 44 16.89 3.83 -5.61
C SER A 44 16.62 2.37 -5.95
N PHE A 45 15.34 1.99 -6.05
CA PHE A 45 14.88 0.66 -6.41
C PHE A 45 14.11 0.68 -7.73
N ARG A 46 14.20 -0.45 -8.45
CA ARG A 46 13.32 -0.76 -9.58
C ARG A 46 12.39 -1.90 -9.24
N LEU A 47 11.23 -1.89 -9.88
CA LEU A 47 10.31 -3.01 -9.86
C LEU A 47 10.93 -4.21 -10.59
N ALA A 48 10.77 -5.39 -10.03
CA ALA A 48 11.21 -6.66 -10.60
C ALA A 48 10.29 -7.81 -10.15
N ASP A 49 10.56 -9.00 -10.66
CA ASP A 49 10.02 -10.26 -10.17
C ASP A 49 11.17 -11.26 -9.95
N GLY A 50 10.84 -12.44 -9.40
CA GLY A 50 11.85 -13.47 -9.14
C GLY A 50 12.39 -14.16 -10.40
N LYS A 51 11.99 -13.76 -11.61
CA LYS A 51 12.52 -14.25 -12.89
C LYS A 51 13.56 -13.29 -13.49
N CYS A 52 13.85 -12.19 -12.81
CA CYS A 52 14.81 -11.19 -13.24
C CYS A 52 16.24 -11.74 -13.36
N ALA A 53 16.78 -11.75 -14.58
CA ALA A 53 18.11 -12.30 -14.88
C ALA A 53 19.27 -11.31 -14.59
N ASP A 54 18.99 -10.01 -14.55
CA ASP A 54 19.96 -8.92 -14.39
C ASP A 54 19.88 -8.22 -13.02
N CYS A 55 19.09 -8.76 -12.09
CA CYS A 55 18.90 -8.17 -10.78
C CYS A 55 20.15 -8.35 -9.91
N ALA A 56 20.66 -7.23 -9.37
CA ALA A 56 21.66 -7.24 -8.30
C ALA A 56 20.99 -7.67 -6.98
N THR A 57 20.77 -8.99 -6.82
CA THR A 57 20.06 -9.59 -5.69
C THR A 57 20.68 -10.93 -5.27
N VAL A 58 20.21 -11.48 -4.15
CA VAL A 58 20.61 -12.80 -3.65
C VAL A 58 19.88 -13.89 -4.44
N LYS A 59 20.60 -14.85 -5.02
CA LYS A 59 20.04 -15.90 -5.90
C LYS A 59 18.93 -16.72 -5.23
N GLN A 60 19.06 -16.98 -3.93
CA GLN A 60 18.08 -17.72 -3.14
C GLN A 60 16.73 -16.98 -3.09
N ALA A 61 16.77 -15.64 -3.08
CA ALA A 61 15.56 -14.84 -3.01
C ALA A 61 14.75 -14.93 -4.31
N LEU A 62 15.41 -15.02 -5.48
CA LEU A 62 14.73 -15.27 -6.76
C LEU A 62 13.99 -16.63 -6.78
N TRP A 63 14.48 -17.62 -6.03
CA TRP A 63 13.81 -18.91 -5.91
C TRP A 63 12.55 -18.83 -5.04
N TYR A 64 12.65 -18.25 -3.84
CA TYR A 64 11.50 -18.12 -2.92
C TYR A 64 10.41 -17.19 -3.45
N PHE A 65 10.80 -16.15 -4.19
CA PHE A 65 9.91 -15.09 -4.66
C PHE A 65 9.73 -15.10 -6.18
N LYS A 66 9.83 -16.27 -6.81
CA LYS A 66 9.84 -16.46 -8.27
C LYS A 66 8.69 -15.73 -9.00
N ASP A 67 7.49 -15.79 -8.44
CA ASP A 67 6.26 -15.23 -9.03
C ASP A 67 5.74 -14.02 -8.25
N GLU A 68 6.58 -13.44 -7.39
CA GLU A 68 6.22 -12.31 -6.53
C GLU A 68 6.73 -10.99 -7.08
N VAL A 69 6.09 -9.91 -6.64
CA VAL A 69 6.49 -8.55 -6.99
C VAL A 69 7.54 -8.03 -6.01
N LEU A 70 8.67 -7.61 -6.57
CA LEU A 70 9.87 -7.25 -5.84
C LEU A 70 10.31 -5.82 -6.16
N ALA A 71 10.99 -5.21 -5.20
CA ALA A 71 11.91 -4.10 -5.43
C ALA A 71 13.33 -4.62 -5.27
N VAL A 72 14.16 -4.34 -6.27
CA VAL A 72 15.60 -4.60 -6.21
C VAL A 72 16.37 -3.29 -6.36
N PRO A 73 17.57 -3.17 -5.80
CA PRO A 73 18.38 -1.98 -5.99
C PRO A 73 18.71 -1.77 -7.48
N HIS A 74 18.81 -0.51 -7.91
CA HIS A 74 19.39 -0.21 -9.21
C HIS A 74 20.85 -0.70 -9.31
N THR A 75 21.29 -1.02 -10.53
CA THR A 75 22.69 -1.40 -10.79
C THR A 75 23.65 -0.36 -10.25
N GLY A 76 24.69 -0.80 -9.54
CA GLY A 76 25.69 0.08 -8.92
C GLY A 76 25.37 0.55 -7.51
N GLN A 77 24.16 0.30 -6.99
CA GLN A 77 23.85 0.54 -5.58
C GLN A 77 24.57 -0.48 -4.70
N ALA A 78 25.15 0.01 -3.59
CA ALA A 78 25.72 -0.87 -2.58
C ALA A 78 24.63 -1.77 -1.98
N MET A 79 24.88 -3.06 -1.90
CA MET A 79 23.96 -4.05 -1.35
C MET A 79 24.47 -4.53 0.02
N SER A 80 23.57 -4.64 1.00
CA SER A 80 23.89 -5.15 2.33
C SER A 80 24.26 -6.63 2.25
N GLY A 81 25.34 -7.01 2.92
CA GLY A 81 25.81 -8.39 3.04
C GLY A 81 25.81 -8.86 4.50
N TYR A 82 26.45 -10.00 4.74
CA TYR A 82 26.71 -10.51 6.08
C TYR A 82 28.07 -11.19 6.12
N THR A 83 28.68 -11.23 7.32
CA THR A 83 29.92 -11.96 7.58
C THR A 83 29.58 -13.35 8.11
N PRO A 84 29.91 -14.44 7.40
CA PRO A 84 29.65 -15.79 7.89
C PRO A 84 30.33 -16.05 9.24
N GLY A 85 29.60 -16.65 10.18
CA GLY A 85 30.11 -17.00 11.51
C GLY A 85 30.25 -15.83 12.50
N ALA A 86 29.86 -14.61 12.12
CA ALA A 86 29.82 -13.48 13.04
C ALA A 86 28.64 -13.60 14.02
N ASP A 87 28.88 -13.22 15.27
CA ASP A 87 27.82 -13.03 16.27
C ASP A 87 26.99 -11.79 15.92
N ALA A 88 25.67 -11.93 15.84
CA ALA A 88 24.78 -10.88 15.32
C ALA A 88 24.82 -9.58 16.15
N ILE A 89 24.89 -9.68 17.48
CA ILE A 89 24.90 -8.49 18.35
C ILE A 89 26.24 -7.75 18.22
N SER A 90 27.34 -8.49 18.23
CA SER A 90 28.68 -7.93 18.07
C SER A 90 28.87 -7.30 16.69
N ASP A 91 28.35 -7.97 15.64
CA ASP A 91 28.39 -7.49 14.25
C ASP A 91 27.63 -6.16 14.10
N VAL A 92 26.39 -6.09 14.58
CA VAL A 92 25.60 -4.84 14.55
C VAL A 92 26.28 -3.73 15.35
N LYS A 93 26.88 -4.04 16.51
CA LYS A 93 27.60 -3.05 17.31
C LYS A 93 28.82 -2.50 16.58
N GLN A 94 29.58 -3.36 15.90
CA GLN A 94 30.74 -2.96 15.11
C GLN A 94 30.31 -2.12 13.90
N TRP A 95 29.29 -2.57 13.17
CA TRP A 95 28.71 -1.83 12.06
C TRP A 95 28.20 -0.45 12.49
N ALA A 96 27.46 -0.34 13.58
CA ALA A 96 26.92 0.92 14.07
C ALA A 96 28.00 1.94 14.46
N ALA A 97 29.21 1.47 14.81
CA ALA A 97 30.37 2.31 15.12
C ALA A 97 31.24 2.63 13.88
N SER A 98 30.93 2.03 12.72
CA SER A 98 31.70 2.16 11.48
C SER A 98 31.25 3.35 10.65
N ALA A 99 32.07 3.78 9.68
CA ALA A 99 31.71 4.89 8.79
C ALA A 99 30.59 4.49 7.82
N GLU A 100 30.46 3.20 7.55
CA GLU A 100 29.46 2.57 6.69
C GLU A 100 28.05 2.75 7.23
N ALA A 101 27.86 2.90 8.55
CA ALA A 101 26.55 3.18 9.14
C ALA A 101 25.95 4.52 8.69
N ALA A 102 26.78 5.48 8.28
CA ALA A 102 26.30 6.78 7.79
C ALA A 102 25.61 6.69 6.42
N THR A 103 25.91 5.64 5.63
CA THR A 103 25.32 5.44 4.30
C THR A 103 24.77 4.03 4.19
N LEU A 104 23.48 3.88 4.46
CA LEU A 104 22.83 2.56 4.45
C LEU A 104 22.96 1.89 3.08
N ALA A 105 23.53 0.68 3.08
CA ALA A 105 23.46 -0.20 1.92
C ALA A 105 22.02 -0.70 1.70
N HIS A 106 21.70 -1.05 0.46
CA HIS A 106 20.37 -1.49 0.09
C HIS A 106 20.16 -2.96 0.43
N PRO A 107 18.97 -3.35 0.91
CA PRO A 107 18.63 -4.76 0.99
C PRO A 107 18.68 -5.37 -0.43
N GLY A 108 19.24 -6.58 -0.54
CA GLY A 108 19.32 -7.27 -1.83
C GLY A 108 17.96 -7.55 -2.46
N LEU A 109 16.88 -7.50 -1.68
CA LEU A 109 15.51 -7.65 -2.14
C LEU A 109 14.54 -7.03 -1.14
N VAL A 110 13.47 -6.41 -1.64
CA VAL A 110 12.29 -6.04 -0.86
C VAL A 110 11.07 -6.67 -1.51
N TRP A 111 10.33 -7.50 -0.77
CA TRP A 111 9.04 -7.99 -1.23
C TRP A 111 7.98 -6.89 -1.10
N LEU A 112 7.36 -6.51 -2.23
CA LEU A 112 6.40 -5.40 -2.27
C LEU A 112 4.95 -5.85 -2.16
N GLY A 113 4.67 -7.13 -2.44
CA GLY A 113 3.33 -7.76 -2.42
C GLY A 113 2.37 -7.30 -3.52
N ALA A 114 2.60 -6.15 -4.13
CA ALA A 114 1.82 -5.62 -5.26
C ALA A 114 2.64 -4.62 -6.09
N PRO A 115 2.37 -4.49 -7.41
CA PRO A 115 3.16 -3.65 -8.31
C PRO A 115 2.77 -2.17 -8.29
N GLN A 116 1.58 -1.84 -7.78
CA GLN A 116 1.05 -0.48 -7.84
C GLN A 116 0.62 0.03 -6.47
N LEU A 117 0.68 1.35 -6.35
CA LEU A 117 0.18 2.14 -5.24
C LEU A 117 -0.98 3.01 -5.72
N LEU A 118 -1.95 3.16 -4.83
CA LEU A 118 -3.00 4.16 -4.94
C LEU A 118 -3.02 4.93 -3.62
N ASP A 119 -2.70 6.21 -3.65
CA ASP A 119 -2.46 7.03 -2.46
C ASP A 119 -3.47 8.17 -2.37
N ASP A 120 -3.67 8.68 -1.15
CA ASP A 120 -4.59 9.79 -0.86
C ASP A 120 -6.01 9.59 -1.40
N VAL A 121 -6.52 8.37 -1.21
CA VAL A 121 -7.90 8.01 -1.57
C VAL A 121 -8.79 7.85 -0.35
N THR A 122 -10.10 8.01 -0.53
CA THR A 122 -11.11 7.68 0.49
C THR A 122 -12.06 6.61 -0.04
N LEU A 123 -12.63 5.79 0.84
CA LEU A 123 -13.65 4.81 0.43
C LEU A 123 -14.98 5.51 0.14
N ALA A 124 -15.63 5.12 -0.95
CA ALA A 124 -17.04 5.37 -1.13
C ALA A 124 -17.89 4.40 -0.27
N PRO A 125 -19.16 4.72 0.00
CA PRO A 125 -20.06 3.83 0.74
C PRO A 125 -20.08 2.40 0.16
N GLY A 126 -19.95 1.40 1.03
CA GLY A 126 -19.92 -0.02 0.65
C GLY A 126 -18.56 -0.54 0.15
N ALA A 127 -17.51 0.29 0.14
CA ALA A 127 -16.13 -0.11 -0.19
C ALA A 127 -15.97 -0.81 -1.56
N ARG A 128 -16.80 -0.43 -2.55
CA ARG A 128 -16.71 -0.91 -3.94
C ARG A 128 -16.06 0.11 -4.88
N GLN A 129 -15.86 1.32 -4.40
CA GLN A 129 -15.25 2.42 -5.12
C GLN A 129 -14.38 3.23 -4.17
N VAL A 130 -13.41 3.91 -4.76
CA VAL A 130 -12.54 4.88 -4.11
C VAL A 130 -12.73 6.24 -4.76
N ARG A 131 -12.58 7.30 -3.96
CA ARG A 131 -12.51 8.67 -4.44
C ARG A 131 -11.07 9.15 -4.33
N SER A 132 -10.50 9.57 -5.45
CA SER A 132 -9.15 10.13 -5.56
C SER A 132 -9.11 11.59 -5.11
N ALA A 133 -7.90 12.11 -4.88
CA ALA A 133 -7.69 13.49 -4.43
C ALA A 133 -8.24 14.56 -5.39
N ASP A 134 -8.31 14.25 -6.70
CA ASP A 134 -8.93 15.10 -7.72
C ASP A 134 -10.47 15.04 -7.72
N GLY A 135 -11.08 14.27 -6.82
CA GLY A 135 -12.51 14.07 -6.69
C GLY A 135 -13.08 12.99 -7.61
N SER A 136 -12.28 12.42 -8.53
CA SER A 136 -12.72 11.34 -9.40
C SER A 136 -13.01 10.07 -8.61
N THR A 137 -13.93 9.23 -9.12
CA THR A 137 -14.22 7.92 -8.53
C THR A 137 -13.77 6.82 -9.46
N GLY A 138 -13.15 5.79 -8.89
CA GLY A 138 -12.78 4.57 -9.61
C GLY A 138 -13.20 3.31 -8.87
N ASP A 139 -13.27 2.22 -9.61
CA ASP A 139 -13.71 0.93 -9.07
C ASP A 139 -12.63 0.27 -8.22
N LEU A 140 -13.08 -0.26 -7.08
CA LEU A 140 -12.26 -0.97 -6.11
C LEU A 140 -12.77 -2.41 -5.98
N LEU A 141 -11.85 -3.36 -6.15
CA LEU A 141 -12.08 -4.76 -5.82
C LEU A 141 -11.14 -5.18 -4.70
N LEU A 142 -11.64 -6.02 -3.80
CA LEU A 142 -10.81 -6.67 -2.79
C LEU A 142 -10.42 -8.05 -3.32
N VAL A 143 -9.17 -8.46 -3.07
CA VAL A 143 -8.75 -9.84 -3.40
C VAL A 143 -9.66 -10.87 -2.74
N PRO A 144 -10.07 -11.94 -3.41
CA PRO A 144 -11.01 -12.92 -2.84
C PRO A 144 -10.53 -13.50 -1.50
N LYS A 145 -11.48 -13.77 -0.60
CA LYS A 145 -11.20 -14.45 0.67
C LYS A 145 -10.70 -15.87 0.42
N ILE A 146 -9.57 -16.21 1.02
CA ILE A 146 -9.13 -17.62 1.14
C ILE A 146 -9.94 -18.27 2.27
N ALA A 147 -10.48 -19.46 2.03
CA ALA A 147 -11.44 -20.11 2.93
C ALA A 147 -10.93 -20.27 4.37
N SER A 148 -9.63 -20.56 4.55
CA SER A 148 -9.00 -20.71 5.86
C SER A 148 -8.71 -19.38 6.58
N ASN A 149 -8.80 -18.24 5.90
CA ASN A 149 -8.49 -16.95 6.51
C ASN A 149 -9.68 -16.45 7.35
N LEU A 150 -9.51 -16.38 8.66
CA LEU A 150 -10.52 -15.88 9.59
C LEU A 150 -10.52 -14.35 9.72
N SER A 151 -9.40 -13.70 9.32
CA SER A 151 -9.23 -12.25 9.34
C SER A 151 -9.30 -11.72 7.92
N TYR A 152 -10.51 -11.39 7.48
CA TYR A 152 -10.76 -10.88 6.14
C TYR A 152 -11.64 -9.64 6.19
N TRP A 153 -11.55 -8.82 5.14
CA TRP A 153 -12.30 -7.58 5.04
C TRP A 153 -13.80 -7.81 5.12
N ASP A 154 -14.47 -7.09 6.02
CA ASP A 154 -15.91 -7.13 6.18
C ASP A 154 -16.51 -5.71 6.37
N ALA A 155 -17.76 -5.65 6.82
CA ALA A 155 -18.44 -4.39 7.10
C ALA A 155 -17.76 -3.60 8.23
N LYS A 156 -17.15 -4.26 9.22
CA LYS A 156 -16.42 -3.59 10.32
C LYS A 156 -15.13 -2.98 9.81
N THR A 157 -14.40 -3.68 8.93
CA THR A 157 -13.21 -3.13 8.26
C THR A 157 -13.59 -1.89 7.44
N SER A 158 -14.69 -1.96 6.70
CA SER A 158 -15.19 -0.83 5.90
C SER A 158 -15.56 0.37 6.79
N ALA A 159 -16.23 0.13 7.92
CA ALA A 159 -16.57 1.17 8.88
C ALA A 159 -15.35 1.80 9.55
N PHE A 160 -14.31 1.00 9.86
CA PHE A 160 -13.05 1.50 10.41
C PHE A 160 -12.35 2.48 9.47
N PHE A 161 -12.35 2.17 8.17
CA PHE A 161 -11.73 3.01 7.14
C PHE A 161 -12.63 4.12 6.59
N ASP A 162 -13.89 4.20 7.01
CA ASP A 162 -14.83 5.22 6.52
C ASP A 162 -14.26 6.62 6.73
N LYS A 163 -14.30 7.43 5.66
CA LYS A 163 -13.83 8.83 5.62
C LYS A 163 -12.36 9.06 6.00
N ARG A 164 -11.55 8.02 6.16
CA ARG A 164 -10.10 8.16 6.39
C ARG A 164 -9.35 8.27 5.07
N PRO A 165 -8.28 9.07 4.98
CA PRO A 165 -7.35 9.01 3.86
C PRO A 165 -6.61 7.67 3.92
N LEU A 166 -6.56 6.96 2.80
CA LEU A 166 -5.98 5.63 2.68
C LEU A 166 -4.86 5.63 1.66
N ARG A 167 -3.89 4.75 1.92
CA ARG A 167 -2.92 4.27 0.95
C ARG A 167 -3.19 2.79 0.70
N MET A 168 -3.30 2.40 -0.56
CA MET A 168 -3.53 1.03 -0.97
C MET A 168 -2.38 0.52 -1.84
N ARG A 169 -2.07 -0.76 -1.69
CA ARG A 169 -1.20 -1.53 -2.60
C ARG A 169 -2.05 -2.54 -3.33
N GLY A 170 -1.85 -2.66 -4.64
CA GLY A 170 -2.68 -3.48 -5.49
C GLY A 170 -2.23 -3.46 -6.95
N GLU A 171 -3.17 -3.78 -7.83
CA GLU A 171 -2.97 -3.79 -9.27
C GLU A 171 -4.28 -3.45 -9.99
N VAL A 172 -4.21 -2.63 -11.03
CA VAL A 172 -5.33 -2.42 -11.94
C VAL A 172 -5.51 -3.68 -12.79
N LYS A 173 -6.72 -4.23 -12.77
CA LYS A 173 -7.11 -5.37 -13.62
C LYS A 173 -8.36 -5.05 -14.42
N ARG A 174 -8.41 -5.64 -15.61
CA ARG A 174 -9.62 -5.73 -16.41
C ARG A 174 -10.54 -6.82 -15.84
N VAL A 175 -11.68 -6.44 -15.27
CA VAL A 175 -12.70 -7.35 -14.73
C VAL A 175 -14.03 -7.01 -15.40
N GLY A 176 -14.76 -7.99 -15.92
CA GLY A 176 -16.07 -7.73 -16.56
C GLY A 176 -16.05 -6.65 -17.66
N GLY A 177 -14.94 -6.54 -18.40
CA GLY A 177 -14.79 -5.56 -19.49
C GLY A 177 -14.35 -4.15 -19.07
N HIS A 178 -14.16 -3.88 -17.78
CA HIS A 178 -13.74 -2.56 -17.25
C HIS A 178 -12.52 -2.65 -16.33
N ASP A 179 -11.80 -1.54 -16.17
CA ASP A 179 -10.65 -1.49 -15.26
C ASP A 179 -11.10 -1.24 -13.81
N ALA A 180 -10.56 -2.02 -12.88
CA ALA A 180 -10.74 -1.85 -11.46
C ALA A 180 -9.40 -2.03 -10.73
N PHE A 181 -9.20 -1.27 -9.65
CA PHE A 181 -8.04 -1.46 -8.78
C PHE A 181 -8.32 -2.62 -7.82
N VAL A 182 -7.54 -3.69 -7.92
CA VAL A 182 -7.64 -4.85 -7.02
C VAL A 182 -6.68 -4.64 -5.85
N ALA A 183 -7.21 -4.23 -4.70
CA ALA A 183 -6.44 -3.97 -3.50
C ALA A 183 -6.02 -5.27 -2.78
N ARG A 184 -4.74 -5.32 -2.38
CA ARG A 184 -4.10 -6.39 -1.60
C ARG A 184 -3.74 -5.94 -0.18
N THR A 185 -3.41 -4.67 -0.02
CA THR A 185 -3.13 -4.07 1.28
C THR A 185 -3.75 -2.69 1.33
N VAL A 186 -4.34 -2.32 2.46
CA VAL A 186 -4.94 -1.01 2.69
C VAL A 186 -4.45 -0.51 4.04
N TRP A 187 -3.96 0.72 4.06
CA TRP A 187 -3.42 1.34 5.26
C TRP A 187 -4.01 2.73 5.45
N PRO A 188 -4.44 3.09 6.66
CA PRO A 188 -4.95 4.42 6.96
C PRO A 188 -3.77 5.39 7.17
N LYS A 189 -3.78 6.53 6.48
CA LYS A 189 -2.61 7.44 6.43
C LYS A 189 -2.37 8.19 7.73
N ASP A 190 -3.38 8.32 8.58
CA ASP A 190 -3.28 8.87 9.94
C ASP A 190 -2.43 7.99 10.88
N PHE A 191 -2.08 6.77 10.49
CA PHE A 191 -1.10 5.90 11.19
C PHE A 191 0.31 6.00 10.60
N ALA A 192 0.53 6.80 9.57
CA ALA A 192 1.87 6.95 9.00
C ALA A 192 2.80 7.66 9.99
N LEU A 193 3.94 7.04 10.28
CA LEU A 193 4.99 7.64 11.07
C LEU A 193 5.66 8.76 10.27
N ASP A 194 5.63 9.98 10.81
CA ASP A 194 6.35 11.12 10.24
C ASP A 194 7.70 11.30 10.95
N SER A 195 8.74 10.74 10.34
CA SER A 195 10.10 10.82 10.90
C SER A 195 10.63 12.24 11.04
N ALA A 196 10.05 13.23 10.36
CA ALA A 196 10.47 14.63 10.50
C ALA A 196 9.94 15.26 11.81
N THR A 197 8.86 14.72 12.37
CA THR A 197 8.22 15.23 13.59
C THR A 197 8.39 14.29 14.79
N MET A 198 8.82 13.05 14.58
CA MET A 198 9.09 12.10 15.65
C MET A 198 10.40 12.41 16.39
N GLU A 199 10.31 12.58 17.71
CA GLU A 199 11.46 12.68 18.59
C GLU A 199 11.90 11.29 19.07
N SER A 200 13.15 10.91 18.77
CA SER A 200 13.75 9.70 19.34
C SER A 200 14.19 9.97 20.78
N ARG A 201 13.62 9.22 21.74
CA ARG A 201 14.03 9.25 23.14
C ARG A 201 14.52 7.86 23.56
N PRO A 202 15.65 7.74 24.27
CA PRO A 202 16.06 6.45 24.80
C PRO A 202 15.04 5.98 25.85
N LEU A 203 14.89 4.65 25.96
CA LEU A 203 14.08 4.05 27.02
C LEU A 203 14.59 4.50 28.39
N GLY A 204 13.68 4.81 29.30
CA GLY A 204 14.01 5.11 30.68
C GLY A 204 14.70 3.93 31.39
N PRO A 205 15.46 4.15 32.47
CA PRO A 205 16.21 3.09 33.15
C PRO A 205 15.37 1.93 33.71
N GLN A 206 14.07 2.17 33.90
CA GLN A 206 13.08 1.19 34.40
C GLN A 206 12.00 0.89 33.35
N GLU A 207 12.15 1.43 32.15
CA GLU A 207 11.21 1.25 31.07
C GLU A 207 11.57 -0.02 30.31
N THR A 208 10.63 -0.95 30.26
CA THR A 208 10.73 -2.15 29.44
C THR A 208 10.10 -1.89 28.08
N LEU A 209 10.44 -2.71 27.07
CA LEU A 209 9.73 -2.68 25.79
C LEU A 209 8.22 -2.85 25.95
N GLN A 210 7.79 -3.67 26.92
CA GLN A 210 6.37 -3.88 27.20
C GLN A 210 5.70 -2.61 27.74
N THR A 211 6.30 -1.95 28.74
CA THR A 211 5.74 -0.72 29.32
C THR A 211 5.70 0.39 28.28
N PHE A 212 6.72 0.49 27.44
CA PHE A 212 6.77 1.45 26.33
C PHE A 212 5.63 1.25 25.32
N VAL A 213 5.41 0.01 24.86
CA VAL A 213 4.32 -0.31 23.90
C VAL A 213 2.94 -0.03 24.51
N GLN A 214 2.77 -0.26 25.81
CA GLN A 214 1.49 -0.07 26.50
C GLN A 214 1.17 1.41 26.81
N GLU A 215 2.16 2.27 27.04
CA GLU A 215 1.96 3.64 27.52
C GLU A 215 1.13 4.52 26.57
N ARG A 216 1.11 4.20 25.27
CA ARG A 216 0.35 4.94 24.26
C ARG A 216 -0.73 4.13 23.54
N GLY A 217 -1.07 2.96 24.05
CA GLY A 217 -2.16 2.13 23.51
C GLY A 217 -1.81 1.34 22.25
N GLY A 218 -0.53 1.20 21.91
CA GLY A 218 -0.05 0.59 20.66
C GLY A 218 0.01 1.58 19.51
#